data_AF-A0A3D4BU16-F1
#
_entry.id   AF-A0A3D4BU16-F1
#
_cell.length_a   1.000
_cell.length_b   1.000
_cell.length_c   1.000
_cell.angle_alpha   90.00
_cell.angle_beta   90.00
_cell.angle_gamma   90.00
#
_symmetry.space_group_name_H-M   'P 1'
#
loop_
_entity.id
_entity.type
_entity.pdbx_description
1 polymer ?
#
loop_
_entity_poly.entity_id
_entity_poly.type
_entity_poly.pdbx_seq_one_letter_code
_entity_poly.pdbx_strand_id
1 'polypeptide(L)'
;MKKLYALLLFVVSAGMLNAQYYLLPAYDVGFNPGELNSDPEQTEASLASGSYGWTTIMNSTTTDTWSSSQALPFSFNFNGNAVTSYQVSNAGVLTFSSSPGMAPPTTPSALPSVLLPDKSICAWGINIGGANDAILSKTFGTAPNRQHWVFFSSASHPALGAGSWTYWGIVLEESTDKIYVVDQRTYSPTGTANVAVTVGIQTSVGSVIQVPPSPNVSSGTTATGGSGDDPSDNTWYEFAFGTQANYDIAGVGHTIPQLVQTGSANSLTLKLWNRGAFNINSMDLNYRINGGAAVTTSLSSLNIGSGDFYEIAHPTAWTPPTDAFYTIEAWASNLNGNSDGVNSNDTITIQVRAVANPPERIVVIEEKTGTWCGWCPRGLIGMDYMTTQYPNSVVGIAVHNADPMVVGTYDANIGTVAPGGYPGSAVDRILGPDPNNVDLEDAYNERQGVLPQATVGISGLTYNATNGQISVDVSAEFFADFNNADLRFVMVLTEDSVTGSSSGYAQANYYSFQSQNIALTGYGRNWQTSPSTIPASEMHYDHVARGIYPNFFG
;
A
#
# COMPACT_ATOMS: atom_id res chain seq x y z
N MET A 1 -58.88 -48.21 -32.90
CA MET A 1 -59.21 -47.11 -31.96
C MET A 1 -58.44 -47.31 -30.67
N LYS A 2 -57.68 -46.29 -30.24
CA LYS A 2 -57.03 -46.06 -28.92
C LYS A 2 -55.87 -47.02 -28.56
N LYS A 3 -54.57 -46.65 -28.63
CA LYS A 3 -53.79 -45.66 -27.82
C LYS A 3 -53.89 -45.98 -26.30
N LEU A 4 -52.86 -46.04 -25.45
CA LEU A 4 -51.46 -45.59 -25.52
C LEU A 4 -50.69 -46.16 -24.29
N TYR A 5 -49.36 -46.14 -24.40
CA TYR A 5 -48.30 -46.50 -23.46
C TYR A 5 -48.38 -45.84 -22.07
N ALA A 6 -48.04 -46.60 -21.02
CA ALA A 6 -47.64 -46.07 -19.71
C ALA A 6 -46.10 -45.94 -19.68
N LEU A 7 -45.61 -44.72 -19.95
CA LEU A 7 -44.22 -44.33 -19.71
C LEU A 7 -44.20 -43.58 -18.37
N LEU A 8 -43.53 -44.15 -17.36
CA LEU A 8 -43.26 -43.50 -16.09
C LEU A 8 -42.30 -42.33 -16.34
N LEU A 9 -42.79 -41.09 -16.24
CA LEU A 9 -41.95 -39.89 -16.23
C LEU A 9 -41.14 -39.85 -14.93
N PHE A 10 -39.84 -40.07 -15.02
CA PHE A 10 -38.88 -39.49 -14.07
C PHE A 10 -38.80 -38.00 -14.40
N VAL A 11 -39.56 -37.16 -13.67
CA VAL A 11 -39.32 -35.72 -13.65
C VAL A 11 -38.08 -35.51 -12.80
N VAL A 12 -36.91 -35.44 -13.44
CA VAL A 12 -35.75 -34.78 -12.84
C VAL A 12 -36.11 -33.31 -12.77
N SER A 13 -36.52 -32.85 -11.59
CA SER A 13 -36.55 -31.43 -11.26
C SER A 13 -35.10 -30.95 -11.18
N ALA A 14 -34.49 -30.68 -12.33
CA ALA A 14 -33.33 -29.82 -12.41
C ALA A 14 -33.81 -28.43 -12.00
N GLY A 15 -33.69 -28.12 -10.70
CA GLY A 15 -33.84 -26.75 -10.24
C GLY A 15 -32.82 -25.91 -11.02
N MET A 16 -33.31 -24.95 -11.80
CA MET A 16 -32.45 -23.91 -12.34
C MET A 16 -31.92 -23.13 -11.13
N LEU A 17 -30.68 -23.43 -10.72
CA LEU A 17 -29.92 -22.53 -9.86
C LEU A 17 -29.70 -21.26 -10.68
N ASN A 18 -30.47 -20.21 -10.41
CA ASN A 18 -30.15 -18.89 -10.95
C ASN A 18 -28.84 -18.46 -10.30
N ALA A 19 -27.82 -18.18 -11.12
CA ALA A 19 -26.60 -17.56 -10.62
C ALA A 19 -26.97 -16.28 -9.86
N GLN A 20 -26.51 -16.17 -8.63
CA GLN A 20 -26.65 -14.99 -7.78
C GLN A 20 -25.27 -14.43 -7.48
N TYR A 21 -25.18 -13.21 -6.98
CA TYR A 21 -23.91 -12.74 -6.44
C TYR A 21 -23.57 -13.51 -5.15
N TYR A 22 -22.29 -13.78 -4.92
CA TYR A 22 -21.76 -14.16 -3.61
C TYR A 22 -20.82 -13.06 -3.12
N LEU A 23 -20.60 -13.02 -1.80
CA LEU A 23 -19.86 -11.96 -1.12
C LEU A 23 -18.61 -12.54 -0.45
N LEU A 24 -17.46 -11.93 -0.71
CA LEU A 24 -16.19 -12.19 -0.02
C LEU A 24 -15.62 -10.87 0.52
N PRO A 25 -15.49 -10.71 1.84
CA PRO A 25 -14.78 -9.56 2.41
C PRO A 25 -13.27 -9.77 2.37
N ALA A 26 -12.54 -8.67 2.40
CA ALA A 26 -11.10 -8.60 2.58
C ALA A 26 -10.83 -7.45 3.56
N TYR A 27 -10.55 -7.81 4.81
CA TYR A 27 -10.36 -6.86 5.90
C TYR A 27 -8.89 -6.46 6.02
N ASP A 28 -8.62 -5.17 6.02
CA ASP A 28 -7.31 -4.54 6.29
C ASP A 28 -6.15 -5.23 5.55
N VAL A 29 -6.36 -5.54 4.27
CA VAL A 29 -5.51 -6.50 3.55
C VAL A 29 -4.17 -5.94 3.06
N GLY A 30 -3.99 -4.62 3.15
CA GLY A 30 -2.78 -3.94 2.71
C GLY A 30 -2.83 -3.37 1.31
N PHE A 31 -3.95 -3.51 0.59
CA PHE A 31 -4.05 -3.11 -0.82
C PHE A 31 -5.49 -3.00 -1.32
N ASN A 32 -5.67 -2.18 -2.36
CA ASN A 32 -6.92 -2.09 -3.13
C ASN A 32 -7.13 -3.32 -4.03
N PRO A 33 -8.39 -3.66 -4.38
CA PRO A 33 -8.69 -4.79 -5.25
C PRO A 33 -7.81 -4.82 -6.51
N GLY A 34 -7.14 -5.95 -6.76
CA GLY A 34 -6.28 -6.14 -7.94
C GLY A 34 -5.02 -5.26 -8.01
N GLU A 35 -4.70 -4.50 -6.96
CA GLU A 35 -3.51 -3.65 -6.84
C GLU A 35 -3.34 -2.61 -7.98
N LEU A 36 -4.42 -2.28 -8.70
CA LEU A 36 -4.37 -1.35 -9.84
C LEU A 36 -4.45 0.12 -9.42
N ASN A 37 -5.06 0.42 -8.28
CA ASN A 37 -5.20 1.78 -7.75
C ASN A 37 -4.29 1.98 -6.54
N SER A 38 -3.18 2.68 -6.76
CA SER A 38 -2.24 3.14 -5.74
C SER A 38 -2.21 4.66 -5.61
N ASP A 39 -3.21 5.36 -6.18
CA ASP A 39 -3.34 6.80 -6.00
C ASP A 39 -3.66 7.13 -4.53
N PRO A 40 -3.28 8.32 -4.04
CA PRO A 40 -3.52 8.68 -2.65
C PRO A 40 -5.00 8.89 -2.34
N GLU A 41 -5.39 8.65 -1.10
CA GLU A 41 -6.75 8.75 -0.59
C GLU A 41 -7.05 10.15 -0.08
N GLN A 42 -7.37 11.03 -1.02
CA GLN A 42 -7.38 12.47 -0.78
C GLN A 42 -8.65 13.15 -1.27
N THR A 43 -8.81 14.41 -0.88
CA THR A 43 -9.93 15.25 -1.31
C THR A 43 -9.96 15.47 -2.83
N GLU A 44 -11.11 15.87 -3.37
CA GLU A 44 -11.27 16.26 -4.78
C GLU A 44 -10.26 17.30 -5.21
N ALA A 45 -10.05 18.33 -4.38
CA ALA A 45 -9.11 19.39 -4.69
C ALA A 45 -7.70 18.83 -4.92
N SER A 46 -7.26 17.86 -4.10
CA SER A 46 -5.96 17.20 -4.25
C SER A 46 -5.91 16.29 -5.49
N LEU A 47 -6.96 15.49 -5.71
CA LEU A 47 -6.96 14.48 -6.77
C LEU A 47 -7.18 15.05 -8.17
N ALA A 48 -8.08 16.03 -8.29
CA ALA A 48 -8.38 16.69 -9.56
C ALA A 48 -7.27 17.68 -9.97
N SER A 49 -6.67 18.42 -9.01
CA SER A 49 -5.60 19.38 -9.31
C SER A 49 -4.20 18.75 -9.35
N GLY A 50 -3.97 17.65 -8.61
CA GLY A 50 -2.67 16.98 -8.48
C GLY A 50 -2.20 16.17 -9.68
N SER A 51 -2.87 16.29 -10.84
CA SER A 51 -2.56 15.52 -12.06
C SER A 51 -2.72 13.99 -11.94
N TYR A 52 -3.45 13.51 -10.93
CA TYR A 52 -3.76 12.07 -10.78
C TYR A 52 -4.82 11.59 -11.79
N GLY A 53 -5.47 12.48 -12.53
CA GLY A 53 -6.37 12.12 -13.63
C GLY A 53 -7.77 11.65 -13.20
N TRP A 54 -8.19 12.00 -11.98
CA TRP A 54 -9.57 11.79 -11.53
C TRP A 54 -10.53 12.80 -12.17
N THR A 55 -11.74 12.37 -12.49
CA THR A 55 -12.81 13.21 -13.05
C THR A 55 -13.94 13.37 -12.05
N THR A 56 -14.28 14.62 -11.71
CA THR A 56 -15.41 14.94 -10.81
C THR A 56 -16.75 14.70 -11.50
N ILE A 57 -17.55 13.78 -10.98
CA ILE A 57 -18.89 13.43 -11.49
C ILE A 57 -20.02 14.14 -10.74
N MET A 58 -19.80 14.52 -9.48
CA MET A 58 -20.73 15.30 -8.67
C MET A 58 -19.98 16.12 -7.62
N ASN A 59 -20.26 17.43 -7.56
CA ASN A 59 -19.80 18.31 -6.48
C ASN A 59 -20.71 18.19 -5.26
N SER A 60 -20.25 18.71 -4.11
CA SER A 60 -21.01 18.78 -2.88
C SER A 60 -22.46 19.23 -3.06
N THR A 61 -23.38 18.51 -2.44
CA THR A 61 -24.82 18.81 -2.42
C THR A 61 -25.48 18.24 -1.17
N THR A 62 -26.43 19.00 -0.62
CA THR A 62 -27.28 18.57 0.49
C THR A 62 -28.67 18.10 0.04
N THR A 63 -28.96 18.20 -1.26
CA THR A 63 -30.21 17.73 -1.85
C THR A 63 -30.01 16.36 -2.47
N ASP A 64 -30.90 15.42 -2.15
CA ASP A 64 -30.93 14.09 -2.75
C ASP A 64 -31.02 14.21 -4.28
N THR A 65 -29.96 13.76 -4.96
CA THR A 65 -29.83 13.91 -6.41
C THR A 65 -29.06 12.75 -7.03
N TRP A 66 -29.38 12.45 -8.28
CA TRP A 66 -28.59 11.57 -9.14
C TRP A 66 -27.59 12.41 -9.94
N SER A 67 -26.43 11.84 -10.23
CA SER A 67 -25.50 12.40 -11.21
C SER A 67 -26.11 12.40 -12.60
N SER A 68 -25.50 13.14 -13.52
CA SER A 68 -25.69 12.86 -14.95
C SER A 68 -25.24 11.43 -15.27
N SER A 69 -25.80 10.84 -16.33
CA SER A 69 -25.41 9.51 -16.79
C SER A 69 -23.94 9.49 -17.22
N GLN A 70 -23.18 8.56 -16.65
CA GLN A 70 -21.78 8.30 -16.99
C GLN A 70 -21.69 7.09 -17.93
N ALA A 71 -20.80 7.14 -18.92
CA ALA A 71 -20.53 5.99 -19.78
C ALA A 71 -19.50 5.07 -19.11
N LEU A 72 -19.71 3.75 -19.20
CA LEU A 72 -18.71 2.79 -18.75
C LEU A 72 -17.55 2.70 -19.75
N PRO A 73 -16.30 2.62 -19.28
CA PRO A 73 -15.11 2.54 -20.15
C PRO A 73 -14.93 1.16 -20.81
N PHE A 74 -15.72 0.16 -20.40
CA PHE A 74 -15.77 -1.19 -20.93
C PHE A 74 -17.20 -1.75 -20.83
N SER A 75 -17.47 -2.84 -21.56
CA SER A 75 -18.70 -3.61 -21.37
C SER A 75 -18.66 -4.30 -20.01
N PHE A 76 -19.73 -4.15 -19.23
CA PHE A 76 -19.85 -4.77 -17.91
C PHE A 76 -21.13 -5.59 -17.84
N ASN A 77 -21.05 -6.80 -17.31
CA ASN A 77 -22.19 -7.70 -17.18
C ASN A 77 -22.79 -7.64 -15.77
N PHE A 78 -23.87 -6.89 -15.59
CA PHE A 78 -24.56 -6.82 -14.32
C PHE A 78 -25.71 -7.84 -14.27
N ASN A 79 -25.57 -8.87 -13.41
CA ASN A 79 -26.58 -9.90 -13.20
C ASN A 79 -27.00 -10.61 -14.52
N GLY A 80 -26.01 -11.00 -15.32
CA GLY A 80 -26.22 -11.65 -16.62
C GLY A 80 -26.72 -10.73 -17.75
N ASN A 81 -26.78 -9.41 -17.52
CA ASN A 81 -27.15 -8.43 -18.54
C ASN A 81 -26.05 -7.38 -18.75
N ALA A 82 -25.67 -7.16 -20.00
CA ALA A 82 -24.75 -6.08 -20.34
C ALA A 82 -25.33 -4.70 -19.97
N VAL A 83 -24.50 -3.87 -19.35
CA VAL A 83 -24.76 -2.47 -19.03
C VAL A 83 -23.64 -1.60 -19.59
N THR A 84 -23.96 -0.38 -20.00
CA THR A 84 -23.02 0.53 -20.68
C THR A 84 -22.92 1.91 -20.03
N SER A 85 -23.76 2.19 -19.04
CA SER A 85 -23.83 3.47 -18.37
C SER A 85 -24.37 3.32 -16.96
N TYR A 86 -24.02 4.25 -16.08
CA TYR A 86 -24.48 4.28 -14.70
C TYR A 86 -24.80 5.72 -14.26
N GLN A 87 -25.55 5.84 -13.18
CA GLN A 87 -25.75 7.08 -12.43
C GLN A 87 -25.39 6.83 -10.96
N VAL A 88 -24.94 7.86 -10.25
CA VAL A 88 -24.55 7.76 -8.84
C VAL A 88 -25.29 8.82 -8.03
N SER A 89 -25.83 8.44 -6.87
CA SER A 89 -26.48 9.38 -5.98
C SER A 89 -25.47 10.05 -5.05
N ASN A 90 -25.82 11.23 -4.54
CA ASN A 90 -25.11 11.87 -3.43
C ASN A 90 -25.12 11.02 -2.15
N ALA A 91 -25.94 9.98 -2.08
CA ALA A 91 -26.16 9.14 -0.91
C ALA A 91 -25.36 7.81 -0.92
N GLY A 92 -24.41 7.62 -1.85
CA GLY A 92 -23.59 6.41 -1.90
C GLY A 92 -24.20 5.24 -2.69
N VAL A 93 -25.10 5.50 -3.65
CA VAL A 93 -25.74 4.46 -4.47
C VAL A 93 -25.35 4.64 -5.94
N LEU A 94 -24.86 3.59 -6.59
CA LEU A 94 -24.70 3.51 -8.04
C LEU A 94 -25.84 2.68 -8.62
N THR A 95 -26.45 3.12 -9.72
CA THR A 95 -27.47 2.33 -10.44
C THR A 95 -27.21 2.25 -11.93
N PHE A 96 -27.52 1.09 -12.51
CA PHE A 96 -27.57 0.87 -13.96
C PHE A 96 -28.98 1.01 -14.55
N SER A 97 -29.97 1.44 -13.75
CA SER A 97 -31.31 1.72 -14.26
C SER A 97 -31.29 2.94 -15.18
N SER A 98 -31.88 2.83 -16.37
CA SER A 98 -32.07 3.97 -17.28
C SER A 98 -33.18 4.94 -16.83
N SER A 99 -33.92 4.57 -15.79
CA SER A 99 -34.96 5.41 -15.18
C SER A 99 -34.94 5.17 -13.66
N PRO A 100 -33.97 5.74 -12.94
CA PRO A 100 -33.77 5.43 -11.53
C PRO A 100 -34.82 6.06 -10.60
N GLY A 101 -35.68 6.94 -11.12
CA GLY A 101 -36.70 7.62 -10.33
C GLY A 101 -36.10 8.68 -9.40
N MET A 102 -36.65 8.80 -8.19
CA MET A 102 -36.14 9.72 -7.17
C MET A 102 -34.78 9.24 -6.65
N ALA A 103 -33.90 10.18 -6.33
CA ALA A 103 -32.65 9.84 -5.66
C ALA A 103 -32.92 9.31 -4.23
N PRO A 104 -32.16 8.32 -3.77
CA PRO A 104 -32.33 7.76 -2.44
C PRO A 104 -31.93 8.77 -1.37
N PRO A 105 -32.60 8.76 -0.20
CA PRO A 105 -32.23 9.61 0.92
C PRO A 105 -30.89 9.17 1.52
N THR A 106 -30.25 10.04 2.28
CA THR A 106 -28.98 9.73 2.97
C THR A 106 -29.13 8.77 4.16
N THR A 107 -30.34 8.52 4.65
CA THR A 107 -30.58 7.54 5.72
C THR A 107 -30.75 6.15 5.10
N PRO A 108 -29.84 5.20 5.35
CA PRO A 108 -29.89 3.89 4.71
C PRO A 108 -30.86 2.93 5.40
N SER A 109 -31.25 1.87 4.68
CA SER A 109 -32.00 0.72 5.19
C SER A 109 -31.41 -0.58 4.66
N ALA A 110 -31.66 -1.70 5.36
CA ALA A 110 -31.30 -3.02 4.82
C ALA A 110 -31.93 -3.26 3.43
N LEU A 111 -31.26 -4.08 2.62
CA LEU A 111 -31.77 -4.57 1.34
C LEU A 111 -32.70 -5.79 1.55
N PRO A 112 -33.76 -5.96 0.73
CA PRO A 112 -34.18 -5.04 -0.34
C PRO A 112 -34.83 -3.77 0.19
N SER A 113 -34.69 -2.68 -0.55
CA SER A 113 -35.34 -1.40 -0.25
C SER A 113 -36.07 -0.86 -1.47
N VAL A 114 -37.33 -0.48 -1.27
CA VAL A 114 -38.17 0.18 -2.29
C VAL A 114 -37.73 1.62 -2.56
N LEU A 115 -36.86 2.19 -1.72
CA LEU A 115 -36.27 3.51 -1.90
C LEU A 115 -35.12 3.49 -2.93
N LEU A 116 -34.70 2.30 -3.35
CA LEU A 116 -33.64 2.11 -4.33
C LEU A 116 -34.24 1.58 -5.63
N PRO A 117 -33.78 2.06 -6.80
CA PRO A 117 -34.12 1.43 -8.05
C PRO A 117 -33.53 0.02 -8.11
N ASP A 118 -34.07 -0.80 -9.03
CA ASP A 118 -33.42 -2.04 -9.44
C ASP A 118 -32.02 -1.74 -10.02
N LYS A 119 -31.15 -2.75 -10.02
CA LYS A 119 -29.76 -2.66 -10.48
C LYS A 119 -28.91 -1.64 -9.71
N SER A 120 -29.03 -1.65 -8.39
CA SER A 120 -28.29 -0.76 -7.49
C SER A 120 -27.11 -1.46 -6.80
N ILE A 121 -25.99 -0.77 -6.69
CA ILE A 121 -24.82 -1.11 -5.87
C ILE A 121 -24.73 -0.04 -4.77
N CYS A 122 -24.57 -0.47 -3.52
CA CYS A 122 -24.71 0.38 -2.35
C CYS A 122 -23.41 0.45 -1.57
N ALA A 123 -22.93 1.67 -1.34
CA ALA A 123 -22.29 2.13 -0.12
C ALA A 123 -23.25 3.15 0.55
N TRP A 124 -24.51 2.74 0.70
CA TRP A 124 -25.63 3.63 0.95
C TRP A 124 -25.63 4.12 2.39
N GLY A 125 -25.74 5.43 2.58
CA GLY A 125 -25.71 6.09 3.89
C GLY A 125 -24.64 7.17 3.97
N ILE A 126 -23.64 7.08 3.09
CA ILE A 126 -22.67 8.14 2.83
C ILE A 126 -23.41 9.35 2.24
N ASN A 127 -22.92 10.57 2.49
CA ASN A 127 -23.46 11.81 1.94
C ASN A 127 -22.32 12.72 1.46
N ILE A 128 -22.49 13.47 0.37
CA ILE A 128 -21.52 14.48 -0.06
C ILE A 128 -21.98 15.92 0.26
N GLY A 129 -22.42 16.16 1.50
CA GLY A 129 -22.98 17.44 1.93
C GLY A 129 -21.96 18.45 2.48
N GLY A 130 -20.73 18.01 2.76
CA GLY A 130 -19.65 18.82 3.29
C GLY A 130 -18.90 19.60 2.22
N ALA A 131 -18.10 20.59 2.61
CA ALA A 131 -17.49 21.55 1.70
C ALA A 131 -16.42 20.94 0.77
N ASN A 132 -15.77 19.86 1.20
CA ASN A 132 -14.72 19.17 0.44
C ASN A 132 -15.24 17.88 -0.23
N ASP A 133 -16.52 17.59 -0.04
CA ASP A 133 -17.11 16.33 -0.47
C ASP A 133 -17.36 16.36 -1.98
N ALA A 134 -17.03 15.26 -2.63
CA ALA A 134 -17.31 15.07 -4.04
C ALA A 134 -17.42 13.59 -4.40
N ILE A 135 -17.98 13.31 -5.57
CA ILE A 135 -17.88 12.00 -6.20
C ILE A 135 -16.97 12.14 -7.42
N LEU A 136 -15.95 11.29 -7.48
CA LEU A 136 -14.97 11.24 -8.56
C LEU A 136 -15.06 9.90 -9.29
N SER A 137 -14.48 9.84 -10.48
CA SER A 137 -14.26 8.58 -11.18
C SER A 137 -12.92 8.54 -11.89
N LYS A 138 -12.36 7.34 -12.00
CA LYS A 138 -11.12 7.06 -12.76
C LYS A 138 -11.11 5.60 -13.20
N THR A 139 -10.46 5.34 -14.33
CA THR A 139 -10.24 3.96 -14.81
C THR A 139 -8.76 3.63 -14.72
N PHE A 140 -8.45 2.55 -14.03
CA PHE A 140 -7.11 2.02 -13.84
C PHE A 140 -6.88 0.78 -14.70
N GLY A 141 -5.61 0.45 -14.92
CA GLY A 141 -5.21 -0.72 -15.71
C GLY A 141 -5.29 -0.52 -17.23
N THR A 142 -5.09 -1.61 -17.96
CA THR A 142 -5.15 -1.65 -19.43
C THR A 142 -6.07 -2.78 -19.87
N ALA A 143 -6.80 -2.58 -20.97
CA ALA A 143 -7.73 -3.60 -21.46
C ALA A 143 -6.98 -4.92 -21.74
N PRO A 144 -7.54 -6.09 -21.38
CA PRO A 144 -8.90 -6.31 -20.84
C PRO A 144 -8.96 -6.37 -19.29
N ASN A 145 -7.93 -5.89 -18.59
CA ASN A 145 -7.80 -5.95 -17.13
C ASN A 145 -7.86 -4.54 -16.54
N ARG A 146 -9.01 -3.87 -16.70
CA ARG A 146 -9.26 -2.54 -16.15
C ARG A 146 -10.17 -2.59 -14.94
N GLN A 147 -10.03 -1.60 -14.08
CA GLN A 147 -11.00 -1.32 -13.01
C GLN A 147 -11.51 0.10 -13.14
N HIS A 148 -12.83 0.27 -13.09
CA HIS A 148 -13.47 1.57 -13.08
C HIS A 148 -13.93 1.91 -11.66
N TRP A 149 -13.35 2.96 -11.09
CA TRP A 149 -13.59 3.42 -9.73
C TRP A 149 -14.56 4.59 -9.73
N VAL A 150 -15.53 4.54 -8.82
CA VAL A 150 -16.40 5.64 -8.40
C VAL A 150 -16.09 5.92 -6.94
N PHE A 151 -15.46 7.06 -6.67
CA PHE A 151 -14.89 7.40 -5.37
C PHE A 151 -15.68 8.51 -4.68
N PHE A 152 -16.17 8.24 -3.47
CA PHE A 152 -16.84 9.19 -2.60
C PHE A 152 -15.77 9.85 -1.72
N SER A 153 -15.23 10.95 -2.22
CA SER A 153 -14.12 11.69 -1.61
C SER A 153 -14.59 12.57 -0.45
N SER A 154 -13.95 12.44 0.71
CA SER A 154 -14.14 13.28 1.90
C SER A 154 -15.61 13.33 2.34
N ALA A 155 -16.37 12.28 2.06
CA ALA A 155 -17.81 12.29 2.21
C ALA A 155 -18.21 12.42 3.69
N SER A 156 -19.30 13.14 3.92
CA SER A 156 -19.94 13.30 5.21
C SER A 156 -20.79 12.08 5.57
N HIS A 157 -20.99 11.85 6.88
CA HIS A 157 -21.98 10.90 7.37
C HIS A 157 -22.61 11.43 8.67
N PRO A 158 -23.96 11.39 8.84
CA PRO A 158 -24.63 11.97 10.01
C PRO A 158 -24.11 11.44 11.36
N ALA A 159 -23.74 10.17 11.42
CA ALA A 159 -23.22 9.55 12.64
C ALA A 159 -21.79 10.00 13.01
N LEU A 160 -21.01 10.59 12.09
CA LEU A 160 -19.62 10.97 12.35
C LEU A 160 -19.46 12.31 13.07
N GLY A 161 -20.48 13.19 13.01
CA GLY A 161 -20.40 14.55 13.56
C GLY A 161 -19.65 15.55 12.68
N ALA A 162 -19.54 16.80 13.16
CA ALA A 162 -18.92 17.90 12.41
C ALA A 162 -17.38 17.79 12.37
N GLY A 163 -16.78 18.16 11.24
CA GLY A 163 -15.32 18.08 11.04
C GLY A 163 -14.80 16.67 10.74
N SER A 164 -15.71 15.73 10.51
CA SER A 164 -15.42 14.34 10.17
C SER A 164 -15.57 14.09 8.68
N TRP A 165 -14.96 13.00 8.19
CA TRP A 165 -15.04 12.59 6.79
C TRP A 165 -14.88 11.08 6.66
N THR A 166 -15.34 10.53 5.54
CA THR A 166 -15.15 9.13 5.15
C THR A 166 -14.87 9.01 3.66
N TYR A 167 -14.06 8.04 3.28
CA TYR A 167 -13.65 7.74 1.93
C TYR A 167 -14.09 6.32 1.59
N TRP A 168 -14.89 6.19 0.54
CA TRP A 168 -15.37 4.90 0.06
C TRP A 168 -15.37 4.85 -1.46
N GLY A 169 -15.19 3.66 -2.01
CA GLY A 169 -15.22 3.39 -3.46
C GLY A 169 -16.27 2.37 -3.85
N ILE A 170 -16.84 2.52 -5.05
CA ILE A 170 -17.49 1.44 -5.79
C ILE A 170 -16.64 1.15 -7.02
N VAL A 171 -16.22 -0.09 -7.19
CA VAL A 171 -15.31 -0.51 -8.27
C VAL A 171 -15.98 -1.56 -9.13
N LEU A 172 -15.87 -1.40 -10.44
CA LEU A 172 -16.31 -2.37 -11.44
C LEU A 172 -15.06 -2.94 -12.13
N GLU A 173 -14.94 -4.26 -12.19
CA GLU A 173 -13.78 -4.93 -12.81
C GLU A 173 -14.13 -5.48 -14.19
N GLU A 174 -13.32 -5.13 -15.20
CA GLU A 174 -13.45 -5.63 -16.56
C GLU A 174 -13.15 -7.15 -16.62
N SER A 175 -13.82 -7.85 -17.52
CA SER A 175 -13.66 -9.29 -17.81
C SER A 175 -14.18 -10.25 -16.73
N THR A 176 -13.99 -9.95 -15.45
CA THR A 176 -14.52 -10.79 -14.35
C THR A 176 -15.92 -10.39 -13.92
N ASP A 177 -16.34 -9.17 -14.29
CA ASP A 177 -17.61 -8.55 -13.89
C ASP A 177 -17.81 -8.47 -12.36
N LYS A 178 -16.71 -8.52 -11.60
CA LYS A 178 -16.74 -8.35 -10.15
C LYS A 178 -17.02 -6.91 -9.79
N ILE A 179 -17.68 -6.75 -8.65
CA ILE A 179 -17.98 -5.47 -8.04
C ILE A 179 -17.27 -5.43 -6.70
N TYR A 180 -16.61 -4.32 -6.40
CA TYR A 180 -16.07 -4.08 -5.07
C TYR A 180 -16.72 -2.85 -4.45
N VAL A 181 -17.01 -2.93 -3.16
CA VAL A 181 -17.24 -1.74 -2.33
C VAL A 181 -16.06 -1.62 -1.38
N VAL A 182 -15.32 -0.52 -1.47
CA VAL A 182 -14.06 -0.32 -0.77
C VAL A 182 -14.29 0.68 0.34
N ASP A 183 -14.00 0.27 1.57
CA ASP A 183 -13.84 1.12 2.74
C ASP A 183 -12.38 1.55 2.78
N GLN A 184 -12.14 2.82 2.49
CA GLN A 184 -10.79 3.35 2.35
C GLN A 184 -10.35 3.98 3.65
N ARG A 185 -11.07 5.01 4.13
CA ARG A 185 -10.62 5.70 5.34
C ARG A 185 -11.69 6.55 5.99
N THR A 186 -11.79 6.49 7.31
CA THR A 186 -12.78 7.27 8.07
C THR A 186 -12.15 8.02 9.23
N TYR A 187 -12.44 9.31 9.36
CA TYR A 187 -11.97 10.14 10.46
C TYR A 187 -13.13 10.75 11.23
N SER A 188 -13.00 10.72 12.55
CA SER A 188 -13.83 11.50 13.47
C SER A 188 -12.95 12.22 14.50
N PRO A 189 -13.14 13.53 14.75
CA PRO A 189 -12.39 14.25 15.77
C PRO A 189 -12.54 13.67 17.19
N THR A 190 -13.63 12.96 17.47
CA THR A 190 -13.83 12.32 18.78
C THR A 190 -13.15 10.96 18.91
N GLY A 191 -12.66 10.40 17.79
CA GLY A 191 -12.06 9.05 17.71
C GLY A 191 -13.02 7.90 18.02
N THR A 192 -14.31 8.19 18.25
CA THR A 192 -15.30 7.20 18.74
C THR A 192 -16.52 7.06 17.84
N ALA A 193 -16.75 8.02 16.94
CA ALA A 193 -17.85 7.94 15.99
C ALA A 193 -17.42 7.19 14.71
N ASN A 194 -18.36 6.47 14.09
CA ASN A 194 -18.13 5.72 12.87
C ASN A 194 -19.34 5.85 11.93
N VAL A 195 -19.17 5.48 10.66
CA VAL A 195 -20.25 5.38 9.68
C VAL A 195 -21.17 4.19 10.00
N ALA A 196 -22.38 4.23 9.45
CA ALA A 196 -23.35 3.14 9.50
C ALA A 196 -24.01 3.06 8.11
N VAL A 197 -23.44 2.21 7.24
CA VAL A 197 -23.82 2.14 5.83
C VAL A 197 -24.42 0.78 5.47
N THR A 198 -25.22 0.77 4.41
CA THR A 198 -25.65 -0.45 3.72
C THR A 198 -24.68 -0.73 2.59
N VAL A 199 -23.97 -1.85 2.70
CA VAL A 199 -23.07 -2.33 1.64
C VAL A 199 -23.69 -3.54 0.96
N GLY A 200 -23.96 -3.47 -0.33
CA GLY A 200 -24.67 -4.55 -1.01
C GLY A 200 -25.07 -4.27 -2.45
N ILE A 201 -25.73 -5.25 -3.06
CA ILE A 201 -26.29 -5.19 -4.40
C ILE A 201 -27.78 -5.52 -4.34
N GLN A 202 -28.59 -4.65 -4.94
CA GLN A 202 -30.00 -4.91 -5.24
C GLN A 202 -30.17 -5.05 -6.75
N THR A 203 -30.24 -6.28 -7.25
CA THR A 203 -30.52 -6.52 -8.67
C THR A 203 -31.98 -6.23 -8.99
N SER A 204 -32.87 -6.63 -8.08
CA SER A 204 -34.28 -6.24 -8.01
C SER A 204 -34.75 -6.36 -6.56
N VAL A 205 -35.95 -5.85 -6.25
CA VAL A 205 -36.56 -6.00 -4.91
C VAL A 205 -36.65 -7.48 -4.44
N GLY A 206 -36.69 -8.44 -5.37
CA GLY A 206 -36.72 -9.87 -5.06
C GLY A 206 -35.36 -10.58 -5.01
N SER A 207 -34.26 -9.88 -5.32
CA SER A 207 -32.93 -10.49 -5.47
C SER A 207 -31.84 -9.51 -5.04
N VAL A 208 -31.33 -9.73 -3.82
CA VAL A 208 -30.34 -8.88 -3.16
C VAL A 208 -29.26 -9.70 -2.46
N ILE A 209 -28.10 -9.09 -2.28
CA ILE A 209 -27.05 -9.54 -1.37
C ILE A 209 -26.50 -8.32 -0.64
N GLN A 210 -26.16 -8.47 0.65
CA GLN A 210 -25.58 -7.38 1.44
C GLN A 210 -24.60 -7.92 2.46
N VAL A 211 -23.66 -7.07 2.87
CA VAL A 211 -22.76 -7.35 3.99
C VAL A 211 -23.60 -7.46 5.26
N PRO A 212 -23.46 -8.54 6.08
CA PRO A 212 -24.40 -8.87 7.15
C PRO A 212 -24.75 -7.75 8.15
N PRO A 213 -23.82 -6.84 8.55
CA PRO A 213 -24.16 -5.75 9.47
C PRO A 213 -25.06 -4.66 8.88
N SER A 214 -25.29 -4.64 7.56
CA SER A 214 -26.11 -3.61 6.88
C SER A 214 -27.51 -3.47 7.52
N PRO A 215 -27.99 -2.24 7.77
CA PRO A 215 -27.46 -0.94 7.34
C PRO A 215 -26.42 -0.32 8.28
N ASN A 216 -25.81 -1.11 9.16
CA ASN A 216 -24.87 -0.66 10.20
C ASN A 216 -23.44 -1.14 9.93
N VAL A 217 -23.03 -1.26 8.67
CA VAL A 217 -21.60 -1.52 8.36
C VAL A 217 -20.81 -0.29 8.78
N SER A 218 -19.87 -0.49 9.68
CA SER A 218 -18.91 0.52 10.11
C SER A 218 -17.64 0.43 9.28
N SER A 219 -16.90 1.54 9.21
CA SER A 219 -15.58 1.56 8.62
C SER A 219 -14.59 0.87 9.55
N GLY A 220 -13.86 -0.13 9.04
CA GLY A 220 -12.73 -0.77 9.71
C GLY A 220 -11.49 0.13 9.70
N THR A 221 -11.39 0.99 8.70
CA THR A 221 -10.20 1.80 8.41
C THR A 221 -10.27 3.19 9.06
N THR A 222 -10.18 3.23 10.40
CA THR A 222 -10.30 4.49 11.15
C THR A 222 -8.97 5.23 11.27
N ALA A 223 -8.93 6.48 10.81
CA ALA A 223 -7.79 7.37 10.96
C ALA A 223 -7.73 8.03 12.34
N THR A 224 -6.54 8.07 12.94
CA THR A 224 -6.24 8.82 14.17
C THR A 224 -5.70 10.24 13.89
N GLY A 225 -5.52 10.60 12.61
CA GLY A 225 -4.95 11.87 12.14
C GLY A 225 -4.51 11.82 10.67
N GLY A 226 -4.15 12.97 10.10
CA GLY A 226 -3.97 13.17 8.64
C GLY A 226 -2.58 12.90 8.06
N SER A 227 -2.01 11.71 8.24
CA SER A 227 -0.72 11.37 7.62
C SER A 227 -0.66 10.10 6.76
N GLY A 228 -1.57 9.13 6.94
CA GLY A 228 -1.71 8.02 5.99
C GLY A 228 -2.62 8.45 4.84
N ASP A 229 -2.30 8.15 3.60
CA ASP A 229 -3.17 8.38 2.45
C ASP A 229 -2.99 7.31 1.39
N ASP A 230 -2.54 6.14 1.80
CA ASP A 230 -2.24 5.01 0.94
C ASP A 230 -3.20 3.84 1.29
N PRO A 231 -3.31 2.82 0.42
CA PRO A 231 -4.29 1.76 0.60
C PRO A 231 -3.89 0.66 1.60
N SER A 232 -2.87 0.89 2.45
CA SER A 232 -2.30 -0.14 3.34
C SER A 232 -3.24 -0.63 4.44
N ASP A 233 -4.34 0.07 4.73
CA ASP A 233 -5.33 -0.32 5.72
C ASP A 233 -6.75 -0.48 5.13
N ASN A 234 -6.87 -0.52 3.80
CA ASN A 234 -8.17 -0.63 3.15
C ASN A 234 -8.85 -1.99 3.37
N THR A 235 -10.17 -1.91 3.55
CA THR A 235 -11.07 -3.05 3.54
C THR A 235 -11.91 -3.01 2.26
N TRP A 236 -12.20 -4.16 1.65
CA TRP A 236 -13.14 -4.21 0.52
C TRP A 236 -14.04 -5.44 0.53
N TYR A 237 -15.21 -5.27 -0.08
CA TYR A 237 -16.26 -6.28 -0.18
C TYR A 237 -16.43 -6.66 -1.65
N GLU A 238 -15.94 -7.84 -2.03
CA GLU A 238 -16.09 -8.41 -3.38
C GLU A 238 -17.47 -9.04 -3.53
N PHE A 239 -18.22 -8.60 -4.54
CA PHE A 239 -19.43 -9.24 -5.02
C PHE A 239 -19.15 -9.83 -6.40
N ALA A 240 -19.11 -11.16 -6.46
CA ALA A 240 -18.84 -11.90 -7.68
C ALA A 240 -20.10 -12.62 -8.16
N PHE A 241 -20.41 -12.49 -9.45
CA PHE A 241 -21.58 -13.13 -10.05
C PHE A 241 -21.31 -14.60 -10.34
N GLY A 242 -22.12 -15.52 -9.80
CA GLY A 242 -21.98 -16.94 -10.11
C GLY A 242 -22.31 -17.85 -8.94
N THR A 243 -21.55 -18.93 -8.80
CA THR A 243 -21.61 -19.83 -7.66
C THR A 243 -20.23 -19.90 -7.04
N GLN A 244 -20.14 -19.56 -5.76
CA GLN A 244 -18.90 -19.70 -5.01
C GLN A 244 -18.51 -21.20 -4.95
N ALA A 245 -17.26 -21.52 -5.28
CA ALA A 245 -16.76 -22.88 -5.10
C ALA A 245 -16.76 -23.25 -3.61
N ASN A 246 -16.94 -24.53 -3.28
CA ASN A 246 -16.88 -24.96 -1.88
C ASN A 246 -15.45 -24.88 -1.32
N TYR A 247 -14.46 -25.20 -2.15
CA TYR A 247 -13.04 -25.19 -1.82
C TYR A 247 -12.32 -24.44 -2.95
N ASP A 248 -11.65 -23.34 -2.61
CA ASP A 248 -10.90 -22.47 -3.53
C ASP A 248 -9.88 -21.67 -2.70
N ILE A 249 -8.60 -21.94 -2.90
CA ILE A 249 -7.48 -21.20 -2.32
C ILE A 249 -6.71 -20.52 -3.45
N ALA A 250 -6.83 -19.20 -3.51
CA ALA A 250 -6.01 -18.39 -4.40
C ALA A 250 -4.63 -18.13 -3.79
N GLY A 251 -3.59 -18.17 -4.62
CA GLY A 251 -2.29 -17.63 -4.30
C GLY A 251 -2.22 -16.15 -4.63
N VAL A 252 -2.03 -15.29 -3.63
CA VAL A 252 -2.16 -13.83 -3.78
C VAL A 252 -0.89 -13.05 -3.49
N GLY A 253 0.16 -13.67 -2.95
CA GLY A 253 1.43 -12.98 -2.71
C GLY A 253 2.52 -13.88 -2.14
N HIS A 254 3.73 -13.32 -2.00
CA HIS A 254 4.88 -14.01 -1.43
C HIS A 254 5.88 -13.02 -0.82
N THR A 255 6.74 -13.49 0.07
CA THR A 255 7.88 -12.70 0.60
C THR A 255 9.25 -13.21 0.11
N ILE A 256 9.24 -14.11 -0.88
CA ILE A 256 10.46 -14.66 -1.49
C ILE A 256 11.26 -13.54 -2.18
N PRO A 257 12.54 -13.31 -1.80
CA PRO A 257 13.37 -12.29 -2.42
C PRO A 257 13.67 -12.59 -3.89
N GLN A 258 13.77 -11.53 -4.71
CA GLN A 258 14.18 -11.66 -6.12
C GLN A 258 15.64 -12.06 -6.29
N LEU A 259 16.49 -11.83 -5.28
CA LEU A 259 17.89 -12.26 -5.25
C LEU A 259 18.14 -13.13 -4.02
N VAL A 260 18.74 -14.30 -4.21
CA VAL A 260 19.12 -15.23 -3.14
C VAL A 260 20.56 -15.70 -3.32
N GLN A 261 21.16 -16.21 -2.23
CA GLN A 261 22.50 -16.78 -2.29
C GLN A 261 22.45 -18.26 -2.73
N THR A 262 23.26 -18.62 -3.72
CA THR A 262 23.47 -20.01 -4.15
C THR A 262 24.00 -20.87 -3.00
N GLY A 263 23.44 -22.06 -2.83
CA GLY A 263 23.83 -22.99 -1.76
C GLY A 263 23.25 -22.67 -0.38
N SER A 264 22.56 -21.54 -0.21
CA SER A 264 21.87 -21.17 1.03
C SER A 264 20.39 -21.58 0.99
N ALA A 265 19.84 -22.03 2.11
CA ALA A 265 18.43 -22.37 2.22
C ALA A 265 17.57 -21.10 2.28
N ASN A 266 16.53 -21.03 1.46
CA ASN A 266 15.61 -19.90 1.36
C ASN A 266 14.20 -20.33 1.78
N SER A 267 13.61 -19.59 2.72
CA SER A 267 12.22 -19.78 3.11
C SER A 267 11.29 -19.35 1.98
N LEU A 268 10.27 -20.16 1.70
CA LEU A 268 9.27 -19.87 0.68
C LEU A 268 7.95 -19.53 1.37
N THR A 269 7.75 -18.25 1.68
CA THR A 269 6.52 -17.78 2.33
C THR A 269 5.53 -17.26 1.31
N LEU A 270 4.29 -17.76 1.40
CA LEU A 270 3.17 -17.47 0.52
C LEU A 270 2.03 -16.83 1.30
N LYS A 271 1.35 -15.86 0.69
CA LYS A 271 0.07 -15.33 1.12
C LYS A 271 -1.02 -16.01 0.28
N LEU A 272 -1.91 -16.72 0.96
CA LEU A 272 -3.03 -17.46 0.39
C LEU A 272 -4.34 -16.79 0.78
N TRP A 273 -5.38 -16.96 -0.03
CA TRP A 273 -6.72 -16.44 0.24
C TRP A 273 -7.78 -17.51 0.02
N ASN A 274 -8.55 -17.83 1.05
CA ASN A 274 -9.67 -18.75 0.91
C ASN A 274 -10.86 -18.04 0.26
N ARG A 275 -11.05 -18.29 -1.03
CA ARG A 275 -12.19 -17.81 -1.81
C ARG A 275 -13.35 -18.81 -1.80
N GLY A 276 -13.13 -20.01 -1.27
CA GLY A 276 -14.13 -21.06 -1.13
C GLY A 276 -15.12 -20.78 0.01
N ALA A 277 -16.32 -21.34 -0.12
CA ALA A 277 -17.39 -21.17 0.87
C ALA A 277 -17.12 -21.89 2.19
N PHE A 278 -16.23 -22.89 2.21
CA PHE A 278 -15.95 -23.72 3.40
C PHE A 278 -14.60 -23.38 4.04
N ASN A 279 -14.54 -23.57 5.36
CA ASN A 279 -13.30 -23.44 6.15
C ASN A 279 -12.25 -24.46 5.70
N ILE A 280 -11.01 -24.04 5.49
CA ILE A 280 -9.89 -24.94 5.19
C ILE A 280 -9.18 -25.33 6.49
N ASN A 281 -9.19 -26.63 6.79
CA ASN A 281 -8.57 -27.23 7.98
C ASN A 281 -7.30 -28.01 7.65
N SER A 282 -7.09 -28.34 6.37
CA SER A 282 -5.92 -29.05 5.85
C SER A 282 -5.76 -28.78 4.37
N MET A 283 -4.51 -28.80 3.89
CA MET A 283 -4.14 -28.67 2.49
C MET A 283 -2.74 -29.24 2.28
N ASP A 284 -2.40 -29.58 1.05
CA ASP A 284 -1.03 -29.80 0.62
C ASP A 284 -0.46 -28.48 0.10
N LEU A 285 0.66 -28.03 0.66
CA LEU A 285 1.40 -26.89 0.16
C LEU A 285 2.50 -27.37 -0.78
N ASN A 286 2.60 -26.75 -1.94
CA ASN A 286 3.44 -27.23 -3.04
C ASN A 286 4.31 -26.09 -3.55
N TYR A 287 5.53 -26.42 -3.95
CA TYR A 287 6.29 -25.62 -4.89
C TYR A 287 7.06 -26.49 -5.87
N ARG A 288 7.39 -25.94 -7.04
CA ARG A 288 8.33 -26.57 -7.97
C ARG A 288 9.28 -25.54 -8.55
N ILE A 289 10.44 -26.01 -9.00
CA ILE A 289 11.52 -25.18 -9.54
C ILE A 289 11.70 -25.53 -11.01
N ASN A 290 11.65 -24.54 -11.90
CA ASN A 290 11.89 -24.66 -13.34
C ASN A 290 11.06 -25.78 -14.01
N GLY A 291 9.78 -25.91 -13.64
CA GLY A 291 8.90 -26.96 -14.15
C GLY A 291 9.27 -28.39 -13.72
N GLY A 292 10.18 -28.54 -12.75
CA GLY A 292 10.58 -29.82 -12.18
C GLY A 292 9.49 -30.49 -11.32
N ALA A 293 9.89 -31.53 -10.60
CA ALA A 293 8.99 -32.22 -9.67
C ALA A 293 8.56 -31.30 -8.53
N ALA A 294 7.30 -31.43 -8.11
CA ALA A 294 6.77 -30.70 -6.97
C ALA A 294 7.39 -31.22 -5.66
N VAL A 295 7.77 -30.29 -4.79
CA VAL A 295 8.01 -30.52 -3.37
C VAL A 295 6.69 -30.23 -2.67
N THR A 296 6.15 -31.25 -2.00
CA THR A 296 4.82 -31.19 -1.38
C THR A 296 4.94 -31.46 0.12
N THR A 297 4.28 -30.65 0.94
CA THR A 297 4.09 -30.92 2.37
C THR A 297 2.61 -30.83 2.74
N SER A 298 2.09 -31.89 3.37
CA SER A 298 0.74 -31.89 3.92
C SER A 298 0.67 -31.10 5.22
N LEU A 299 -0.32 -30.21 5.29
CA LEU A 299 -0.61 -29.36 6.43
C LEU A 299 -1.97 -29.72 7.02
N SER A 300 -2.07 -29.69 8.34
CA SER A 300 -3.30 -29.97 9.10
C SER A 300 -3.48 -28.94 10.21
N SER A 301 -4.64 -28.97 10.87
CA SER A 301 -4.97 -28.06 11.97
C SER A 301 -4.98 -26.58 11.55
N LEU A 302 -5.28 -26.33 10.27
CA LEU A 302 -5.52 -24.98 9.75
C LEU A 302 -6.92 -24.51 10.19
N ASN A 303 -7.15 -23.20 10.10
CA ASN A 303 -8.47 -22.59 10.27
C ASN A 303 -8.55 -21.34 9.41
N ILE A 304 -8.75 -21.53 8.11
CA ILE A 304 -8.84 -20.44 7.14
C ILE A 304 -10.31 -20.35 6.70
N GLY A 305 -11.05 -19.40 7.27
CA GLY A 305 -12.46 -19.18 6.98
C GLY A 305 -12.68 -18.66 5.55
N SER A 306 -13.91 -18.70 5.06
CA SER A 306 -14.26 -18.10 3.76
C SER A 306 -13.97 -16.60 3.81
N GLY A 307 -13.16 -16.10 2.88
CA GLY A 307 -12.70 -14.72 2.82
C GLY A 307 -11.38 -14.45 3.55
N ASP A 308 -10.89 -15.38 4.37
CA ASP A 308 -9.68 -15.16 5.18
C ASP A 308 -8.40 -15.28 4.35
N PHE A 309 -7.46 -14.38 4.62
CA PHE A 309 -6.08 -14.46 4.15
C PHE A 309 -5.23 -15.25 5.15
N TYR A 310 -4.27 -16.01 4.65
CA TYR A 310 -3.38 -16.81 5.46
C TYR A 310 -1.95 -16.78 4.91
N GLU A 311 -1.00 -16.36 5.73
CA GLU A 311 0.42 -16.38 5.38
C GLU A 311 1.08 -17.64 5.94
N ILE A 312 1.82 -18.34 5.10
CA ILE A 312 2.49 -19.59 5.48
C ILE A 312 3.82 -19.77 4.78
N ALA A 313 4.84 -20.12 5.56
CA ALA A 313 6.11 -20.61 5.06
C ALA A 313 6.01 -22.10 4.69
N HIS A 314 6.48 -22.45 3.49
CA HIS A 314 6.61 -23.84 3.11
C HIS A 314 7.60 -24.55 4.06
N PRO A 315 7.23 -25.68 4.71
CA PRO A 315 8.08 -26.31 5.72
C PRO A 315 9.44 -26.81 5.20
N THR A 316 9.53 -27.08 3.90
CA THR A 316 10.79 -27.39 3.23
C THR A 316 11.31 -26.16 2.49
N ALA A 317 12.42 -25.59 2.97
CA ALA A 317 13.12 -24.51 2.29
C ALA A 317 13.70 -24.97 0.94
N TRP A 318 13.91 -24.03 0.02
CA TRP A 318 14.57 -24.29 -1.26
C TRP A 318 16.03 -23.81 -1.22
N THR A 319 16.95 -24.65 -1.71
CA THR A 319 18.38 -24.32 -1.83
C THR A 319 18.78 -24.34 -3.31
N PRO A 320 19.08 -23.19 -3.94
CA PRO A 320 19.54 -23.15 -5.32
C PRO A 320 20.91 -23.82 -5.46
N PRO A 321 21.07 -24.81 -6.35
CA PRO A 321 22.34 -25.56 -6.48
C PRO A 321 23.41 -24.81 -7.27
N THR A 322 23.03 -23.90 -8.15
CA THR A 322 23.93 -23.16 -9.04
C THR A 322 23.45 -21.74 -9.28
N ASP A 323 24.36 -20.85 -9.67
CA ASP A 323 24.05 -19.50 -10.11
C ASP A 323 23.20 -19.54 -11.38
N ALA A 324 21.95 -19.11 -11.30
CA ALA A 324 21.01 -19.12 -12.41
C ALA A 324 19.75 -18.32 -12.06
N PHE A 325 18.95 -18.02 -13.09
CA PHE A 325 17.55 -17.67 -12.89
C PHE A 325 16.71 -18.91 -12.66
N TYR A 326 15.77 -18.80 -11.73
CA TYR A 326 14.81 -19.83 -11.36
C TYR A 326 13.41 -19.27 -11.42
N THR A 327 12.52 -20.04 -12.04
CA THR A 327 11.08 -19.85 -11.90
C THR A 327 10.59 -20.79 -10.80
N ILE A 328 10.03 -20.20 -9.74
CA ILE A 328 9.35 -20.93 -8.67
C ILE A 328 7.86 -20.81 -8.91
N GLU A 329 7.17 -21.93 -8.98
CA GLU A 329 5.71 -21.98 -8.99
C GLU A 329 5.25 -22.60 -7.68
N ALA A 330 4.37 -21.92 -6.95
CA ALA A 330 3.88 -22.38 -5.65
C ALA A 330 2.35 -22.29 -5.56
N TRP A 331 1.71 -23.30 -4.97
CA TRP A 331 0.25 -23.43 -4.90
C TRP A 331 -0.22 -24.34 -3.75
N ALA A 332 -1.47 -24.20 -3.34
CA ALA A 332 -2.15 -25.11 -2.42
C ALA A 332 -2.97 -26.16 -3.20
N SER A 333 -3.12 -27.37 -2.65
CA SER A 333 -4.01 -28.40 -3.20
C SER A 333 -4.56 -29.29 -2.09
N ASN A 334 -5.37 -30.30 -2.44
CA ASN A 334 -5.92 -31.29 -1.50
C ASN A 334 -6.67 -30.63 -0.31
N LEU A 335 -7.51 -29.64 -0.62
CA LEU A 335 -8.22 -28.80 0.34
C LEU A 335 -9.25 -29.62 1.12
N ASN A 336 -8.93 -29.95 2.38
CA ASN A 336 -9.71 -30.89 3.18
C ASN A 336 -9.99 -32.23 2.48
N GLY A 337 -9.06 -32.73 1.64
CA GLY A 337 -9.28 -33.94 0.85
C GLY A 337 -9.96 -33.72 -0.51
N ASN A 338 -10.19 -32.47 -0.93
CA ASN A 338 -10.90 -32.12 -2.17
C ASN A 338 -10.00 -31.36 -3.15
N SER A 339 -10.42 -31.29 -4.41
CA SER A 339 -9.78 -30.43 -5.41
C SER A 339 -10.13 -28.97 -5.18
N ASP A 340 -9.24 -28.08 -5.62
CA ASP A 340 -9.58 -26.67 -5.81
C ASP A 340 -10.65 -26.53 -6.91
N GLY A 341 -11.61 -25.62 -6.71
CA GLY A 341 -12.69 -25.33 -7.63
C GLY A 341 -12.34 -24.31 -8.73
N VAL A 342 -11.26 -23.52 -8.57
CA VAL A 342 -10.92 -22.39 -9.46
C VAL A 342 -9.41 -22.34 -9.76
N ASN A 343 -8.87 -23.43 -10.32
CA ASN A 343 -7.45 -23.64 -10.66
C ASN A 343 -6.68 -22.48 -11.35
N SER A 344 -7.37 -21.50 -11.94
CA SER A 344 -6.74 -20.35 -12.60
C SER A 344 -6.15 -19.31 -11.64
N ASN A 345 -6.47 -19.38 -10.33
CA ASN A 345 -6.02 -18.40 -9.34
C ASN A 345 -5.03 -18.98 -8.29
N ASP A 346 -4.71 -20.28 -8.37
CA ASP A 346 -3.97 -21.00 -7.32
C ASP A 346 -2.48 -20.69 -7.32
N THR A 347 -1.88 -20.58 -8.52
CA THR A 347 -0.43 -20.66 -8.69
C THR A 347 0.23 -19.30 -8.70
N ILE A 348 1.10 -19.06 -7.72
CA ILE A 348 2.01 -17.91 -7.69
C ILE A 348 3.25 -18.28 -8.50
N THR A 349 3.60 -17.47 -9.49
CA THR A 349 4.83 -17.63 -10.28
C THR A 349 5.83 -16.54 -9.92
N ILE A 350 7.04 -16.96 -9.54
CA ILE A 350 8.06 -16.08 -8.96
C ILE A 350 9.35 -16.27 -9.74
N GLN A 351 9.97 -15.16 -10.13
CA GLN A 351 11.30 -15.17 -10.72
C GLN A 351 12.35 -14.82 -9.66
N VAL A 352 13.33 -15.69 -9.49
CA VAL A 352 14.40 -15.53 -8.52
C VAL A 352 15.75 -15.70 -9.21
N ARG A 353 16.70 -14.81 -8.93
CA ARG A 353 18.09 -14.97 -9.33
C ARG A 353 18.90 -15.51 -8.14
N ALA A 354 19.63 -16.60 -8.35
CA ALA A 354 20.62 -17.08 -7.40
C ALA A 354 22.04 -16.68 -7.86
N VAL A 355 22.86 -16.25 -6.91
CA VAL A 355 24.28 -15.92 -7.11
C VAL A 355 25.12 -16.41 -5.93
N ALA A 356 26.31 -16.93 -6.18
CA ALA A 356 27.17 -17.48 -5.12
C ALA A 356 27.69 -16.39 -4.18
N ASN A 357 28.03 -15.23 -4.74
CA ASN A 357 28.56 -14.08 -4.03
C ASN A 357 27.64 -12.87 -4.31
N PRO A 358 26.51 -12.75 -3.61
CA PRO A 358 25.69 -11.56 -3.72
C PRO A 358 26.48 -10.35 -3.21
N PRO A 359 26.19 -9.15 -3.73
CA PRO A 359 26.84 -7.94 -3.26
C PRO A 359 26.52 -7.63 -1.79
N GLU A 360 27.47 -6.98 -1.11
CA GLU A 360 27.26 -6.47 0.24
C GLU A 360 26.40 -5.19 0.20
N ARG A 361 25.53 -5.00 1.20
CA ARG A 361 24.73 -3.78 1.31
C ARG A 361 25.55 -2.66 1.93
N ILE A 362 25.55 -1.52 1.25
CA ILE A 362 25.92 -0.23 1.82
C ILE A 362 24.61 0.49 2.14
N VAL A 363 24.39 0.80 3.41
CA VAL A 363 23.19 1.48 3.90
C VAL A 363 23.40 2.98 3.82
N VAL A 364 22.47 3.69 3.19
CA VAL A 364 22.50 5.16 3.14
C VAL A 364 21.62 5.72 4.25
N ILE A 365 22.16 6.62 5.05
CA ILE A 365 21.43 7.32 6.11
C ILE A 365 21.40 8.81 5.76
N GLU A 366 20.20 9.33 5.48
CA GLU A 366 19.94 10.75 5.24
C GLU A 366 19.32 11.35 6.51
N GLU A 367 20.07 12.16 7.26
CA GLU A 367 19.59 12.88 8.44
C GLU A 367 19.13 14.28 8.03
N LYS A 368 17.88 14.65 8.34
CA LYS A 368 17.47 16.07 8.28
C LYS A 368 17.81 16.75 9.62
N THR A 369 18.54 17.84 9.54
CA THR A 369 19.16 18.49 10.71
C THR A 369 19.21 20.02 10.56
N GLY A 370 19.70 20.71 11.58
CA GLY A 370 19.91 22.15 11.52
C GLY A 370 20.57 22.71 12.78
N THR A 371 21.38 23.76 12.62
CA THR A 371 22.09 24.36 13.77
C THR A 371 21.14 24.99 14.80
N TRP A 372 19.96 25.45 14.37
CA TRP A 372 18.92 26.01 15.24
C TRP A 372 18.13 24.96 16.02
N CYS A 373 18.23 23.69 15.64
CA CYS A 373 17.42 22.60 16.19
C CYS A 373 18.04 22.08 17.49
N GLY A 374 17.42 22.40 18.63
CA GLY A 374 17.93 22.04 19.96
C GLY A 374 18.01 20.53 20.24
N TRP A 375 17.25 19.74 19.49
CA TRP A 375 17.17 18.29 19.60
C TRP A 375 18.14 17.56 18.64
N CYS A 376 18.64 18.24 17.62
CA CYS A 376 19.52 17.67 16.60
C CYS A 376 20.91 17.21 17.09
N PRO A 377 21.43 17.61 18.29
CA PRO A 377 22.61 16.96 18.84
C PRO A 377 22.55 15.43 18.92
N ARG A 378 21.37 14.83 19.12
CA ARG A 378 21.26 13.35 19.11
C ARG A 378 21.50 12.75 17.72
N GLY A 379 21.06 13.46 16.67
CA GLY A 379 21.22 13.04 15.29
C GLY A 379 22.68 13.06 14.87
N LEU A 380 23.37 14.15 15.18
CA LEU A 380 24.80 14.29 14.98
C LEU A 380 25.62 13.19 15.70
N ILE A 381 25.24 12.79 16.92
CA ILE A 381 25.87 11.65 17.62
C ILE A 381 25.53 10.32 16.97
N GLY A 382 24.28 10.11 16.55
CA GLY A 382 23.84 8.89 15.88
C GLY A 382 24.58 8.68 14.56
N MET A 383 24.71 9.74 13.74
CA MET A 383 25.46 9.71 12.48
C MET A 383 26.95 9.42 12.69
N ASP A 384 27.58 10.09 13.66
CA ASP A 384 28.98 9.82 14.03
C ASP A 384 29.18 8.36 14.47
N TYR A 385 28.30 7.85 15.34
CA TYR A 385 28.31 6.46 15.78
C TYR A 385 28.23 5.50 14.59
N MET A 386 27.23 5.68 13.71
CA MET A 386 27.01 4.76 12.59
C MET A 386 28.17 4.75 11.59
N THR A 387 28.67 5.93 11.22
CA THR A 387 29.78 6.04 10.26
C THR A 387 31.13 5.60 10.85
N THR A 388 31.34 5.72 12.16
CA THR A 388 32.53 5.21 12.85
C THR A 388 32.49 3.70 13.07
N GLN A 389 31.32 3.18 13.45
CA GLN A 389 31.13 1.76 13.76
C GLN A 389 31.06 0.89 12.49
N TYR A 390 30.49 1.44 11.40
CA TYR A 390 30.23 0.72 10.15
C TYR A 390 30.83 1.43 8.91
N PRO A 391 32.15 1.73 8.90
CA PRO A 391 32.75 2.63 7.91
C PRO A 391 32.75 2.10 6.47
N ASN A 392 32.53 0.80 6.27
CA ASN A 392 32.49 0.17 4.94
C ASN A 392 31.07 -0.19 4.47
N SER A 393 30.06 -0.04 5.33
CA SER A 393 28.68 -0.46 5.07
C SER A 393 27.65 0.61 5.40
N VAL A 394 28.07 1.82 5.77
CA VAL A 394 27.22 2.99 5.98
C VAL A 394 27.76 4.20 5.22
N VAL A 395 26.86 4.95 4.59
CA VAL A 395 27.11 6.29 4.06
C VAL A 395 26.18 7.26 4.78
N GLY A 396 26.76 8.22 5.50
CA GLY A 396 26.02 9.28 6.18
C GLY A 396 25.86 10.53 5.32
N ILE A 397 24.69 11.17 5.40
CA ILE A 397 24.40 12.44 4.71
C ILE A 397 23.59 13.33 5.67
N ALA A 398 24.15 14.48 6.05
CA ALA A 398 23.49 15.49 6.85
C ALA A 398 22.85 16.56 5.94
N VAL A 399 21.52 16.62 5.92
CA VAL A 399 20.70 17.55 5.16
C VAL A 399 20.26 18.69 6.07
N HIS A 400 20.95 19.82 5.96
CA HIS A 400 20.70 21.00 6.77
C HIS A 400 19.51 21.82 6.28
N ASN A 401 18.73 22.37 7.21
CA ASN A 401 17.59 23.26 6.96
C ASN A 401 17.82 24.64 7.59
N ALA A 402 17.53 25.71 6.82
CA ALA A 402 17.51 27.10 7.31
C ALA A 402 18.76 27.55 8.09
N ASP A 403 19.93 27.05 7.73
CA ASP A 403 21.22 27.43 8.31
C ASP A 403 22.29 27.61 7.21
N PRO A 404 23.55 28.00 7.54
CA PRO A 404 24.58 28.26 6.53
C PRO A 404 24.99 27.08 5.65
N MET A 405 24.60 25.85 5.99
CA MET A 405 24.97 24.61 5.30
C MET A 405 23.84 24.06 4.42
N VAL A 406 22.71 24.77 4.32
CA VAL A 406 21.53 24.34 3.56
C VAL A 406 21.84 24.12 2.07
N VAL A 407 21.40 22.96 1.55
CA VAL A 407 21.25 22.70 0.11
C VAL A 407 19.76 22.75 -0.20
N GLY A 408 19.27 23.91 -0.67
CA GLY A 408 17.84 24.18 -0.78
C GLY A 408 17.04 23.17 -1.61
N THR A 409 17.64 22.57 -2.65
CA THR A 409 17.00 21.52 -3.46
C THR A 409 16.84 20.21 -2.71
N TYR A 410 17.75 19.89 -1.79
CA TYR A 410 17.69 18.69 -0.96
C TYR A 410 16.71 18.91 0.20
N ASP A 411 16.88 20.01 0.92
CA ASP A 411 16.04 20.42 2.06
C ASP A 411 14.54 20.50 1.68
N ALA A 412 14.22 21.03 0.49
CA ALA A 412 12.84 21.10 0.02
C ALA A 412 12.16 19.74 -0.15
N ASN A 413 12.92 18.65 -0.30
CA ASN A 413 12.39 17.32 -0.62
C ASN A 413 12.70 16.24 0.42
N ILE A 414 13.62 16.45 1.37
CA ILE A 414 13.99 15.43 2.37
C ILE A 414 12.80 14.96 3.21
N GLY A 415 11.81 15.83 3.43
CA GLY A 415 10.56 15.49 4.12
C GLY A 415 9.73 14.41 3.44
N THR A 416 9.97 14.10 2.15
CA THR A 416 9.29 13.02 1.42
C THR A 416 9.74 11.63 1.86
N VAL A 417 10.97 11.48 2.36
CA VAL A 417 11.54 10.20 2.80
C VAL A 417 11.79 10.16 4.30
N ALA A 418 11.95 11.33 4.93
CA ALA A 418 12.03 11.51 6.38
C ALA A 418 10.91 12.46 6.83
N PRO A 419 9.64 12.02 6.93
CA PRO A 419 8.53 12.88 7.34
C PRO A 419 8.65 13.35 8.80
N GLY A 420 7.84 14.34 9.21
CA GLY A 420 7.80 14.83 10.60
C GLY A 420 8.77 15.97 10.94
N GLY A 421 9.06 16.17 12.23
CA GLY A 421 9.89 17.27 12.75
C GLY A 421 11.40 17.01 12.68
N TYR A 422 12.20 17.97 13.16
CA TYR A 422 13.67 17.87 13.26
C TYR A 422 14.12 17.49 14.69
N PRO A 423 15.15 16.64 14.84
CA PRO A 423 15.79 15.88 13.78
C PRO A 423 14.90 14.73 13.28
N GLY A 424 15.19 14.20 12.09
CA GLY A 424 14.62 12.96 11.59
C GLY A 424 15.57 12.31 10.60
N SER A 425 15.30 11.06 10.21
CA SER A 425 16.15 10.38 9.24
C SER A 425 15.37 9.51 8.27
N ALA A 426 16.04 9.15 7.18
CA ALA A 426 15.65 8.11 6.26
C ALA A 426 16.82 7.15 6.08
N VAL A 427 16.59 5.86 6.31
CA VAL A 427 17.55 4.77 6.10
C VAL A 427 17.13 4.01 4.85
N ASP A 428 18.00 4.01 3.83
CA ASP A 428 17.73 3.54 2.46
C ASP A 428 16.46 4.15 1.81
N ARG A 429 15.92 5.25 2.37
CA ARG A 429 14.58 5.79 2.05
C ARG A 429 13.43 4.78 2.23
N ILE A 430 13.65 3.76 3.06
CA ILE A 430 12.66 2.73 3.39
C ILE A 430 12.17 2.89 4.83
N LEU A 431 13.09 3.15 5.76
CA LEU A 431 12.80 3.27 7.18
C LEU A 431 13.04 4.70 7.64
N GLY A 432 12.17 5.22 8.51
CA GLY A 432 12.28 6.58 9.05
C GLY A 432 12.49 6.62 10.58
N PRO A 433 13.59 6.07 11.12
CA PRO A 433 13.83 6.04 12.56
C PRO A 433 14.16 7.44 13.11
N ASP A 434 14.07 7.60 14.44
CA ASP A 434 14.71 8.73 15.10
C ASP A 434 16.25 8.59 14.95
N PRO A 435 16.99 9.68 14.66
CA PRO A 435 18.41 9.57 14.32
C PRO A 435 19.33 9.38 15.53
N ASN A 436 18.85 8.79 16.63
CA ASN A 436 19.72 8.36 17.71
C ASN A 436 20.43 7.04 17.33
N ASN A 437 21.51 6.73 18.05
CA ASN A 437 22.37 5.59 17.73
C ASN A 437 21.65 4.23 17.83
N VAL A 438 20.70 4.05 18.74
CA VAL A 438 19.98 2.77 18.91
C VAL A 438 19.04 2.52 17.74
N ASP A 439 18.18 3.50 17.44
CA ASP A 439 17.16 3.33 16.40
C ASP A 439 17.78 3.29 14.99
N LEU A 440 18.89 4.02 14.76
CA LEU A 440 19.66 3.90 13.51
C LEU A 440 20.33 2.53 13.36
N GLU A 441 20.85 1.96 14.44
CA GLU A 441 21.49 0.64 14.41
C GLU A 441 20.47 -0.47 14.19
N ASP A 442 19.30 -0.39 14.81
CA ASP A 442 18.19 -1.32 14.56
C ASP A 442 17.76 -1.27 13.09
N ALA A 443 17.55 -0.06 12.53
CA ALA A 443 17.23 0.11 11.12
C ALA A 443 18.36 -0.40 10.20
N TYR A 444 19.62 -0.13 10.52
CA TYR A 444 20.77 -0.65 9.78
C TYR A 444 20.79 -2.18 9.75
N ASN A 445 20.58 -2.84 10.90
CA ASN A 445 20.57 -4.30 10.99
C ASN A 445 19.44 -4.91 10.17
N GLU A 446 18.25 -4.29 10.17
CA GLU A 446 17.13 -4.70 9.31
C GLU A 446 17.50 -4.60 7.84
N ARG A 447 18.09 -3.47 7.41
CA ARG A 447 18.51 -3.28 6.01
C ARG A 447 19.62 -4.25 5.60
N GLN A 448 20.63 -4.48 6.45
CA GLN A 448 21.73 -5.40 6.19
C GLN A 448 21.26 -6.85 5.94
N GLY A 449 20.12 -7.25 6.50
CA GLY A 449 19.50 -8.54 6.23
C GLY A 449 18.95 -8.72 4.81
N VAL A 450 18.86 -7.64 4.02
CA VAL A 450 18.27 -7.66 2.68
C VAL A 450 19.36 -7.57 1.61
N LEU A 451 19.50 -8.64 0.81
CA LEU A 451 20.46 -8.66 -0.30
C LEU A 451 20.18 -7.52 -1.30
N PRO A 452 21.17 -6.67 -1.61
CA PRO A 452 21.01 -5.63 -2.61
C PRO A 452 20.98 -6.24 -4.01
N GLN A 453 20.14 -5.68 -4.86
CA GLN A 453 19.95 -6.17 -6.23
C GLN A 453 20.88 -5.51 -7.25
N ALA A 454 21.62 -4.50 -6.81
CA ALA A 454 22.63 -3.81 -7.58
C ALA A 454 23.75 -3.33 -6.66
N THR A 455 24.97 -3.23 -7.21
CA THR A 455 26.03 -2.41 -6.62
C THR A 455 26.08 -1.07 -7.33
N VAL A 456 26.58 -0.05 -6.63
CA VAL A 456 26.92 1.24 -7.22
C VAL A 456 28.41 1.48 -6.99
N GLY A 457 29.11 1.84 -8.06
CA GLY A 457 30.53 2.14 -8.02
C GLY A 457 30.80 3.57 -8.49
N ILE A 458 31.67 4.27 -7.77
CA ILE A 458 32.23 5.56 -8.18
C ILE A 458 33.69 5.34 -8.58
N SER A 459 34.05 5.82 -9.77
CA SER A 459 35.43 5.77 -10.29
C SER A 459 35.78 7.08 -10.99
N GLY A 460 36.99 7.19 -11.56
CA GLY A 460 37.36 8.34 -12.38
C GLY A 460 37.40 9.70 -11.64
N LEU A 461 37.48 9.70 -10.29
CA LEU A 461 37.46 10.92 -9.50
C LEU A 461 38.63 11.86 -9.88
N THR A 462 38.28 13.05 -10.36
CA THR A 462 39.22 14.15 -10.58
C THR A 462 38.72 15.42 -9.91
N TYR A 463 39.65 16.21 -9.36
CA TYR A 463 39.37 17.51 -8.76
C TYR A 463 40.26 18.58 -9.38
N ASN A 464 39.65 19.60 -9.96
CA ASN A 464 40.34 20.78 -10.47
C ASN A 464 40.29 21.89 -9.41
N ALA A 465 41.40 22.04 -8.68
CA ALA A 465 41.52 23.05 -7.63
C ALA A 465 41.41 24.51 -8.11
N THR A 466 41.53 24.77 -9.42
CA THR A 466 41.45 26.14 -9.96
C THR A 466 40.01 26.63 -10.07
N ASN A 467 39.07 25.73 -10.39
CA ASN A 467 37.66 26.08 -10.61
C ASN A 467 36.70 25.28 -9.71
N GLY A 468 37.21 24.42 -8.84
CA GLY A 468 36.42 23.59 -7.93
C GLY A 468 35.67 22.45 -8.61
N GLN A 469 35.95 22.16 -9.89
CA GLN A 469 35.25 21.11 -10.63
C GLN A 469 35.65 19.73 -10.10
N ILE A 470 34.64 18.94 -9.71
CA ILE A 470 34.76 17.52 -9.44
C ILE A 470 34.18 16.77 -10.64
N SER A 471 34.85 15.73 -11.11
CA SER A 471 34.31 14.82 -12.13
C SER A 471 34.47 13.39 -11.65
N VAL A 472 33.42 12.59 -11.83
CA VAL A 472 33.35 11.18 -11.41
C VAL A 472 32.58 10.38 -12.46
N ASP A 473 32.89 9.10 -12.55
CA ASP A 473 32.13 8.12 -13.30
C ASP A 473 31.32 7.26 -12.34
N VAL A 474 30.00 7.26 -12.49
CA VAL A 474 29.09 6.43 -11.70
C VAL A 474 28.65 5.23 -12.53
N SER A 475 28.71 4.04 -11.95
CA SER A 475 28.33 2.78 -12.58
C SER A 475 27.46 1.95 -11.65
N ALA A 476 26.64 1.07 -12.21
CA ALA A 476 25.93 0.06 -11.45
C ALA A 476 26.09 -1.31 -12.12
N GLU A 477 26.18 -2.34 -11.29
CA GLU A 477 26.13 -3.74 -11.72
C GLU A 477 24.88 -4.38 -11.10
N PHE A 478 24.02 -4.95 -11.94
CA PHE A 478 22.75 -5.51 -11.53
C PHE A 478 22.82 -7.03 -11.41
N PHE A 479 22.25 -7.54 -10.32
CA PHE A 479 22.25 -8.96 -9.95
C PHE A 479 20.85 -9.58 -10.05
N ALA A 480 19.82 -8.78 -10.34
CA ALA A 480 18.45 -9.22 -10.57
C ALA A 480 17.88 -8.60 -11.86
N ASP A 481 16.77 -9.15 -12.36
CA ASP A 481 16.07 -8.60 -13.51
C ASP A 481 15.15 -7.45 -13.10
N PHE A 482 15.25 -6.33 -13.82
CA PHE A 482 14.43 -5.14 -13.61
C PHE A 482 13.56 -4.91 -14.84
N ASN A 483 12.41 -5.60 -14.90
CA ASN A 483 11.44 -5.41 -15.99
C ASN A 483 10.61 -4.16 -15.74
N ASN A 484 10.56 -3.24 -16.70
CA ASN A 484 9.80 -1.97 -16.64
C ASN A 484 10.12 -1.10 -15.40
N ALA A 485 11.34 -1.18 -14.86
CA ALA A 485 11.75 -0.35 -13.73
C ALA A 485 12.27 1.02 -14.18
N ASP A 486 11.89 2.08 -13.47
CA ASP A 486 12.48 3.41 -13.57
C ASP A 486 13.65 3.51 -12.58
N LEU A 487 14.82 3.08 -13.02
CA LEU A 487 16.05 3.10 -12.23
C LEU A 487 16.80 4.40 -12.44
N ARG A 488 17.19 5.07 -11.34
CA ARG A 488 17.82 6.38 -11.38
C ARG A 488 19.08 6.42 -10.50
N PHE A 489 20.03 7.26 -10.88
CA PHE A 489 21.18 7.58 -10.04
C PHE A 489 20.95 8.88 -9.30
N VAL A 490 21.21 8.86 -7.99
CA VAL A 490 21.33 10.06 -7.19
C VAL A 490 22.75 10.10 -6.65
N MET A 491 23.45 11.20 -6.92
CA MET A 491 24.79 11.45 -6.39
C MET A 491 24.75 12.62 -5.43
N VAL A 492 25.27 12.41 -4.23
CA VAL A 492 25.39 13.46 -3.19
C VAL A 492 26.85 13.78 -2.99
N LEU A 493 27.19 15.07 -3.01
CA LEU A 493 28.49 15.56 -2.57
C LEU A 493 28.38 15.88 -1.09
N THR A 494 29.21 15.26 -0.25
CA THR A 494 29.32 15.55 1.18
C THR A 494 30.65 16.23 1.50
N GLU A 495 30.67 17.00 2.59
CA GLU A 495 31.87 17.63 3.14
C GLU A 495 31.95 17.35 4.64
N ASP A 496 33.13 16.90 5.08
CA ASP A 496 33.42 16.68 6.50
C ASP A 496 34.12 17.88 7.12
N SER A 497 34.01 17.98 8.44
CA SER A 497 34.65 19.00 9.25
C SER A 497 34.33 20.43 8.81
N VAL A 498 33.08 20.65 8.38
CA VAL A 498 32.59 22.00 8.03
C VAL A 498 32.56 22.84 9.30
N THR A 499 33.18 24.02 9.24
CA THR A 499 33.27 24.96 10.35
C THR A 499 32.91 26.37 9.91
N GLY A 500 32.60 27.24 10.88
CA GLY A 500 32.39 28.66 10.61
C GLY A 500 32.47 29.50 11.88
N SER A 501 32.67 30.81 11.72
CA SER A 501 32.81 31.75 12.84
C SER A 501 31.55 32.57 13.11
N SER A 502 30.55 32.52 12.22
CA SER A 502 29.29 33.24 12.40
C SER A 502 28.36 32.50 13.36
N SER A 503 27.41 33.22 13.97
CA SER A 503 26.42 32.63 14.87
C SER A 503 25.53 31.58 14.21
N GLY A 504 25.43 31.55 12.87
CA GLY A 504 24.67 30.54 12.15
C GLY A 504 25.27 29.13 12.25
N TYR A 505 26.54 29.00 12.63
CA TYR A 505 27.21 27.73 12.89
C TYR A 505 27.15 27.30 14.37
N ALA A 506 26.51 28.08 15.23
CA ALA A 506 26.33 27.72 16.64
C ALA A 506 25.17 26.72 16.78
N GLN A 507 25.40 25.61 17.50
CA GLN A 507 24.40 24.54 17.64
C GLN A 507 23.51 24.78 18.86
N ALA A 508 22.20 24.85 18.67
CA ALA A 508 21.23 24.80 19.75
C ALA A 508 21.29 23.44 20.47
N ASN A 509 21.15 23.45 21.79
CA ASN A 509 21.30 22.27 22.63
C ASN A 509 20.26 22.23 23.77
N TYR A 510 19.19 21.45 23.57
CA TYR A 510 18.16 21.24 24.59
C TYR A 510 18.56 20.22 25.66
N TYR A 511 19.61 19.42 25.44
CA TYR A 511 20.12 18.49 26.44
C TYR A 511 20.82 19.18 27.61
N SER A 512 21.31 20.41 27.39
CA SER A 512 21.97 21.22 28.42
C SER A 512 21.20 21.26 29.74
N PHE A 513 21.93 21.27 30.86
CA PHE A 513 21.43 21.57 32.20
C PHE A 513 20.65 22.90 32.24
N GLN A 514 21.00 23.86 31.39
CA GLN A 514 20.36 25.16 31.27
C GLN A 514 19.05 25.13 30.47
N SER A 515 18.71 23.99 29.85
CA SER A 515 17.51 23.79 29.04
C SER A 515 16.63 22.68 29.61
N GLN A 516 16.80 21.41 29.19
CA GLN A 516 15.97 20.29 29.65
C GLN A 516 16.69 19.35 30.64
N ASN A 517 18.00 19.51 30.83
CA ASN A 517 18.81 18.69 31.73
C ASN A 517 18.69 17.17 31.45
N ILE A 518 18.90 16.79 30.19
CA ILE A 518 18.82 15.40 29.72
C ILE A 518 20.23 14.92 29.41
N ALA A 519 20.57 13.73 29.89
CA ALA A 519 21.89 13.13 29.64
C ALA A 519 22.07 12.84 28.14
N LEU A 520 23.15 13.35 27.56
CA LEU A 520 23.60 13.03 26.22
C LEU A 520 25.11 13.26 26.13
N THR A 521 25.86 12.24 25.71
CA THR A 521 27.32 12.31 25.51
C THR A 521 27.65 11.63 24.18
N GLY A 522 28.54 12.24 23.41
CA GLY A 522 28.96 11.76 22.09
C GLY A 522 29.57 12.89 21.30
N TYR A 523 30.18 12.58 20.15
CA TYR A 523 30.84 13.58 19.30
C TYR A 523 31.82 14.47 20.08
N GLY A 524 32.67 13.82 20.89
CA GLY A 524 33.69 14.48 21.70
C GLY A 524 33.19 15.33 22.87
N ARG A 525 31.89 15.36 23.20
CA ARG A 525 31.37 16.23 24.28
C ARG A 525 30.23 15.64 25.11
N ASN A 526 30.11 16.13 26.34
CA ASN A 526 28.93 15.95 27.18
C ASN A 526 27.99 17.14 26.96
N TRP A 527 26.89 16.89 26.25
CA TRP A 527 25.91 17.90 25.86
C TRP A 527 25.08 18.39 27.05
N GLN A 528 24.85 17.56 28.06
CA GLN A 528 24.15 17.94 29.28
C GLN A 528 24.92 19.01 30.07
N THR A 529 26.24 18.88 30.17
CA THR A 529 27.08 19.86 30.87
C THR A 529 27.47 21.05 29.99
N SER A 530 27.19 20.98 28.70
CA SER A 530 27.47 22.07 27.74
C SER A 530 26.43 23.18 27.80
N PRO A 531 26.72 24.39 27.28
CA PRO A 531 25.74 25.48 27.22
C PRO A 531 24.49 25.12 26.39
N SER A 532 23.41 25.88 26.56
CA SER A 532 22.19 25.74 25.74
C SER A 532 22.37 26.13 24.27
N THR A 533 23.47 26.83 23.95
CA THR A 533 23.94 27.08 22.58
C THR A 533 25.43 26.89 22.53
N ILE A 534 25.89 25.98 21.68
CA ILE A 534 27.29 25.65 21.54
C ILE A 534 27.93 26.69 20.60
N PRO A 535 29.00 27.37 21.03
CA PRO A 535 29.65 28.36 20.19
C PRO A 535 30.09 27.76 18.86
N ALA A 536 29.95 28.54 17.78
CA ALA A 536 30.37 28.12 16.44
C ALA A 536 31.84 27.67 16.37
N SER A 537 32.72 28.29 17.17
CA SER A 537 34.14 27.92 17.28
C SER A 537 34.40 26.55 17.91
N GLU A 538 33.39 25.94 18.53
CA GLU A 538 33.45 24.61 19.14
C GLU A 538 32.72 23.55 18.30
N MET A 539 32.11 23.95 17.18
CA MET A 539 31.36 23.06 16.30
C MET A 539 32.12 22.79 15.01
N HIS A 540 32.11 21.53 14.63
CA HIS A 540 32.36 21.06 13.27
C HIS A 540 31.21 20.12 12.90
N TYR A 541 30.87 20.10 11.62
CA TYR A 541 29.78 19.29 11.10
C TYR A 541 30.35 18.36 10.03
N ASP A 542 30.15 17.07 10.23
CA ASP A 542 30.56 16.03 9.28
C ASP A 542 29.38 15.61 8.40
N HIS A 543 29.68 14.94 7.29
CA HIS A 543 28.71 14.42 6.31
C HIS A 543 27.78 15.48 5.69
N VAL A 544 28.14 16.76 5.75
CA VAL A 544 27.29 17.87 5.33
C VAL A 544 27.04 17.79 3.84
N ALA A 545 25.78 17.69 3.43
CA ALA A 545 25.42 17.73 2.02
C ALA A 545 25.82 19.09 1.41
N ARG A 546 26.51 19.06 0.28
CA ARG A 546 26.92 20.23 -0.53
C ARG A 546 26.24 20.29 -1.89
N GLY A 547 25.62 19.19 -2.31
CA GLY A 547 24.85 19.10 -3.54
C GLY A 547 24.22 17.73 -3.71
N ILE A 548 23.15 17.67 -4.49
CA ILE A 548 22.46 16.45 -4.90
C ILE A 548 22.18 16.53 -6.40
N TYR A 549 22.57 15.49 -7.15
CA TYR A 549 22.63 15.51 -8.60
C TYR A 549 22.00 14.25 -9.21
N PRO A 550 21.27 14.37 -10.35
CA PRO A 550 20.87 15.64 -10.96
C PRO A 550 19.80 16.38 -10.13
N ASN A 551 19.05 15.65 -9.28
CA ASN A 551 18.11 16.19 -8.30
C ASN A 551 17.78 15.11 -7.24
N PHE A 552 16.89 15.42 -6.30
CA PHE A 552 16.50 14.52 -5.21
C PHE A 552 15.87 13.20 -5.65
N PHE A 553 15.15 13.20 -6.77
CA PHE A 553 14.44 12.06 -7.33
C PHE A 553 15.25 11.31 -8.39
N GLY A 554 16.49 11.72 -8.65
CA GLY A 554 17.35 11.13 -9.69
C GLY A 554 17.15 11.69 -11.09
#